data_AF-A0A662RWH0-F1
#
_entry.id   AF-A0A662RWH0-F1
#
_cell.length_a   1.000
_cell.length_b   1.000
_cell.length_c   1.000
_cell.angle_alpha   90.00
_cell.angle_beta   90.00
_cell.angle_gamma   90.00
#
_symmetry.space_group_name_H-M   'P 1'
#
loop_
_entity.id
_entity.type
_entity.pdbx_description
1 polymer ?
#
loop_
_entity_poly.entity_id
_entity_poly.type
_entity_poly.pdbx_seq_one_letter_code
_entity_poly.pdbx_strand_id
1 'polypeptide(L)'
;MHRCSPLSALLYLWLERQEKVIFHLNDLLSMRRLAAALVMLFLVCNATSAAAIQQALSSSEIEKGKFCILRVSPTELHPSEKTTVRITLKNMGNRSAYRVSAEVLAEKLKGAPVKVVGNARKSVGDYPYYAVGTDREVTVEFDFFVERNATPTVYEIPLCVYWTNDFESETAERSDILYFGLRVSGVAAQSEIDILNVSTDPEVLVPGGTGRITVEMQNVGKARIRTLNAVLRTERTPFTPLNGDLEVHFREIAPGERFIAEFHIAVEHHASEVADRIYYELPLV
;
A
#
# COMPACT_ATOMS: atom_id res chain seq x y z
N MET A 1 -50.96 36.60 99.47
CA MET A 1 -51.94 36.79 98.38
C MET A 1 -51.26 37.55 97.25
N HIS A 2 -50.86 36.88 96.16
CA HIS A 2 -50.61 37.54 94.88
C HIS A 2 -51.50 36.86 93.84
N ARG A 3 -52.45 37.63 93.28
CA ARG A 3 -53.43 37.16 92.30
C ARG A 3 -52.76 37.16 90.92
N CYS A 4 -52.52 35.97 90.35
CA CYS A 4 -52.27 35.83 88.91
C CYS A 4 -53.51 36.26 88.13
N SER A 5 -53.36 37.22 87.22
CA SER A 5 -54.47 37.75 86.42
C SER A 5 -54.89 36.75 85.33
N PRO A 6 -56.20 36.62 85.03
CA PRO A 6 -56.71 35.72 83.99
C PRO A 6 -56.28 36.07 82.56
N LEU A 7 -55.70 37.27 82.35
CA LEU A 7 -55.18 37.72 81.05
C LEU A 7 -53.90 36.99 80.62
N SER A 8 -53.07 36.50 81.55
CA SER A 8 -51.83 35.80 81.21
C SER A 8 -52.07 34.37 80.71
N ALA A 9 -53.13 33.70 81.18
CA ALA A 9 -53.48 32.34 80.75
C ALA A 9 -54.08 32.31 79.33
N LEU A 10 -54.88 33.33 78.98
CA LEU A 10 -55.47 33.44 77.64
C LEU A 10 -54.43 33.80 76.58
N LEU A 11 -53.43 34.63 76.92
CA LEU A 11 -52.33 34.95 76.02
C LEU A 11 -51.45 33.72 75.74
N TYR A 12 -51.21 32.88 76.75
CA TYR A 12 -50.43 31.65 76.62
C TYR A 12 -51.13 30.62 75.71
N LEU A 13 -52.43 30.39 75.91
CA LEU A 13 -53.22 29.49 75.05
C LEU A 13 -53.36 30.01 73.61
N TRP A 14 -53.36 31.33 73.42
CA TRP A 14 -53.37 31.93 72.10
C TRP A 14 -52.02 31.77 71.39
N LEU A 15 -50.90 31.97 72.08
CA LEU A 15 -49.54 31.76 71.56
C LEU A 15 -49.28 30.29 71.21
N GLU A 16 -49.68 29.34 72.07
CA GLU A 16 -49.50 27.90 71.84
C GLU A 16 -50.33 27.39 70.63
N ARG A 17 -51.48 28.03 70.37
CA ARG A 17 -52.29 27.77 69.18
C ARG A 17 -51.66 28.34 67.91
N GLN A 18 -50.97 29.47 67.99
CA GLN A 18 -50.23 30.04 66.84
C GLN A 18 -48.99 29.20 66.49
N GLU A 19 -48.26 28.70 67.48
CA GLU A 19 -47.08 27.84 67.23
C GLU A 19 -47.45 26.53 66.53
N LYS A 20 -48.54 25.86 66.92
CA LYS A 20 -49.01 24.63 66.25
C LYS A 20 -49.44 24.86 64.80
N VAL A 21 -50.03 26.01 64.50
CA VAL A 21 -50.43 26.38 63.14
C VAL A 21 -49.21 26.67 62.26
N ILE A 22 -48.21 27.38 62.79
CA ILE A 22 -46.94 27.67 62.09
C ILE A 22 -46.15 26.37 61.83
N PHE A 23 -46.13 25.44 62.78
CA PHE A 23 -45.48 24.14 62.62
C PHE A 23 -46.12 23.32 61.49
N HIS A 24 -47.45 23.22 61.45
CA HIS A 24 -48.15 22.53 60.36
C HIS A 24 -48.00 23.19 58.99
N LEU A 25 -47.92 24.53 58.94
CA LEU A 25 -47.65 25.27 57.69
C LEU A 25 -46.24 25.01 57.17
N ASN A 26 -45.24 24.93 58.05
CA ASN A 26 -43.86 24.60 57.66
C ASN A 26 -43.71 23.16 57.15
N ASP A 27 -44.43 22.20 57.73
CA ASP A 27 -44.43 20.80 57.24
C ASP A 27 -45.08 20.68 55.86
N LEU A 28 -46.16 21.43 55.61
CA LEU A 28 -46.80 21.50 54.29
C LEU A 28 -45.90 22.17 53.23
N LEU A 29 -45.16 23.21 53.61
CA LEU A 29 -44.16 23.87 52.75
C LEU A 29 -42.95 22.96 52.47
N SER A 30 -42.49 22.21 53.48
CA SER A 30 -41.45 21.18 53.37
C SER A 30 -41.84 20.07 52.39
N MET A 31 -43.05 19.51 52.53
CA MET A 31 -43.57 18.47 51.65
C MET A 31 -43.73 18.95 50.19
N ARG A 32 -44.15 20.20 49.98
CA ARG A 32 -44.22 20.79 48.62
C ARG A 32 -42.85 20.98 47.98
N ARG A 33 -41.83 21.37 48.78
CA ARG A 33 -40.44 21.49 48.30
C ARG A 33 -39.84 20.13 47.96
N LEU A 34 -40.13 19.10 48.76
CA LEU A 34 -39.73 17.72 48.50
C LEU A 34 -40.38 17.15 47.24
N ALA A 35 -41.69 17.38 47.05
CA ALA A 35 -42.40 16.97 45.85
C ALA A 35 -41.87 17.67 44.59
N ALA A 36 -41.62 18.99 44.66
CA ALA A 36 -41.04 19.74 43.55
C ALA A 36 -39.60 19.27 43.23
N ALA A 37 -38.79 18.97 44.25
CA ALA A 37 -37.45 18.42 44.08
C ALA A 37 -37.47 17.02 43.44
N LEU A 38 -38.41 16.16 43.83
CA LEU A 38 -38.60 14.83 43.24
C LEU A 38 -39.06 14.91 41.77
N VAL A 39 -39.98 15.82 41.45
CA VAL A 39 -40.43 16.04 40.06
C VAL A 39 -39.29 16.61 39.20
N MET A 40 -38.49 17.54 39.73
CA MET A 40 -37.32 18.07 39.04
C MET A 40 -36.24 16.99 38.85
N LEU A 41 -36.00 16.13 39.85
CA LEU A 41 -35.07 15.01 39.74
C LEU A 41 -35.54 13.99 38.68
N PHE A 42 -36.84 13.71 38.63
CA PHE A 42 -37.44 12.82 37.63
C PHE A 42 -37.36 13.41 36.21
N LEU A 43 -37.56 14.71 36.05
CA LEU A 43 -37.42 15.42 34.77
C LEU A 43 -35.96 15.46 34.30
N VAL A 44 -35.01 15.71 35.22
CA VAL A 44 -33.57 15.70 34.91
C VAL A 44 -33.09 14.31 34.49
N CYS A 45 -33.50 13.25 35.21
CA CYS A 45 -33.15 11.87 34.86
C CYS A 45 -33.66 11.46 33.47
N ASN A 46 -34.87 11.88 33.07
CA ASN A 46 -35.41 11.61 31.74
C ASN A 46 -34.75 12.43 30.63
N ALA A 47 -34.31 13.66 30.92
CA ALA A 47 -33.57 14.47 29.96
C ALA A 47 -32.15 13.91 29.70
N THR A 48 -31.49 13.36 30.73
CA THR A 48 -30.17 12.74 30.59
C THR A 48 -30.19 11.41 29.84
N SER A 49 -31.25 10.61 29.99
CA SER A 49 -31.38 9.34 29.25
C SER A 49 -31.71 9.57 27.77
N ALA A 50 -32.55 10.55 27.45
CA ALA A 50 -32.81 10.94 26.06
C ALA A 50 -31.55 11.46 25.36
N ALA A 51 -30.76 12.32 26.02
CA ALA A 51 -29.50 12.82 25.46
C ALA A 51 -28.46 11.71 25.24
N ALA A 52 -28.33 10.76 26.18
CA ALA A 52 -27.43 9.61 26.05
C ALA A 52 -27.87 8.64 24.92
N ILE A 53 -29.18 8.45 24.73
CA ILE A 53 -29.73 7.67 23.61
C ILE A 53 -29.50 8.40 22.28
N GLN A 54 -29.65 9.72 22.22
CA GLN A 54 -29.34 10.52 21.04
C GLN A 54 -27.85 10.45 20.66
N GLN A 55 -26.96 10.42 21.66
CA GLN A 55 -25.50 10.32 21.47
C GLN A 55 -25.04 8.90 21.09
N ALA A 56 -25.79 7.86 21.47
CA ALA A 56 -25.56 6.48 21.05
C ALA A 56 -26.14 6.18 19.65
N LEU A 57 -27.13 6.94 19.20
CA LEU A 57 -27.70 6.82 17.85
C LEU A 57 -26.96 7.68 16.81
N SER A 58 -26.12 8.63 17.24
CA SER A 58 -25.25 9.41 16.35
C SER A 58 -23.91 8.74 16.03
N SER A 59 -23.55 7.64 16.70
CA SER A 59 -22.34 6.86 16.41
C SER A 59 -22.55 5.80 15.32
N SER A 60 -23.73 5.71 14.71
CA SER A 60 -23.91 5.03 13.43
C SER A 60 -23.57 5.99 12.29
N GLU A 61 -22.31 6.36 12.17
CA GLU A 61 -21.82 6.73 10.85
C GLU A 61 -21.97 5.49 9.99
N ILE A 62 -22.96 5.49 9.10
CA ILE A 62 -23.06 4.55 7.98
C ILE A 62 -21.64 4.50 7.37
N GLU A 63 -20.89 3.40 7.54
CA GLU A 63 -19.51 3.30 7.03
C GLU A 63 -19.56 3.41 5.50
N LYS A 64 -19.37 4.64 5.02
CA LYS A 64 -19.57 5.12 3.66
C LYS A 64 -18.42 4.67 2.76
N GLY A 65 -18.43 3.41 2.33
CA GLY A 65 -17.36 2.80 1.52
C GLY A 65 -16.05 2.73 2.31
N LYS A 66 -15.52 1.55 2.55
CA LYS A 66 -14.29 1.35 3.33
C LYS A 66 -13.57 0.17 2.76
N PHE A 67 -12.27 0.29 2.49
CA PHE A 67 -11.52 -0.79 1.88
C PHE A 67 -10.54 -1.41 2.87
N CYS A 68 -10.33 -2.72 2.77
CA CYS A 68 -9.21 -3.39 3.41
C CYS A 68 -8.46 -4.25 2.39
N ILE A 69 -7.17 -4.50 2.66
CA ILE A 69 -6.38 -5.46 1.90
C ILE A 69 -6.70 -6.85 2.45
N LEU A 70 -7.25 -7.72 1.61
CA LEU A 70 -7.56 -9.10 1.97
C LEU A 70 -6.39 -10.04 1.66
N ARG A 71 -5.70 -9.81 0.53
CA ARG A 71 -4.63 -10.69 0.05
C ARG A 71 -3.60 -9.91 -0.74
N VAL A 72 -2.34 -10.31 -0.61
CA VAL A 72 -1.23 -9.87 -1.46
C VAL A 72 -0.49 -11.10 -1.96
N SER A 73 -0.17 -11.18 -3.25
CA SER A 73 0.55 -12.31 -3.83
C SER A 73 1.34 -11.92 -5.10
N PRO A 74 2.64 -12.25 -5.19
CA PRO A 74 3.46 -12.83 -4.12
C PRO A 74 3.76 -11.80 -3.01
N THR A 75 4.14 -12.28 -1.83
CA THR A 75 4.62 -11.42 -0.73
C THR A 75 6.14 -11.36 -0.62
N GLU A 76 6.85 -12.22 -1.38
CA GLU A 76 8.31 -12.26 -1.42
C GLU A 76 8.81 -11.80 -2.79
N LEU A 77 9.82 -10.92 -2.78
CA LEU A 77 10.49 -10.37 -3.94
C LEU A 77 11.99 -10.67 -3.91
N HIS A 78 12.61 -10.71 -5.08
CA HIS A 78 14.06 -10.93 -5.25
C HIS A 78 14.73 -9.67 -5.81
N PRO A 79 15.95 -9.33 -5.35
CA PRO A 79 16.76 -8.28 -5.96
C PRO A 79 16.98 -8.51 -7.45
N SER A 80 17.09 -7.41 -8.19
CA SER A 80 17.28 -7.39 -9.66
C SER A 80 16.12 -7.97 -10.47
N GLU A 81 14.99 -8.32 -9.85
CA GLU A 81 13.82 -8.87 -10.53
C GLU A 81 12.68 -7.84 -10.62
N LYS A 82 11.95 -7.88 -11.74
CA LYS A 82 10.64 -7.25 -11.86
C LYS A 82 9.56 -8.29 -11.57
N THR A 83 8.73 -8.05 -10.56
CA THR A 83 7.68 -8.97 -10.14
C THR A 83 6.33 -8.28 -10.11
N THR A 84 5.31 -8.89 -10.72
CA THR A 84 3.92 -8.42 -10.65
C THR A 84 3.26 -8.91 -9.35
N VAL A 85 2.88 -7.96 -8.50
CA VAL A 85 2.19 -8.20 -7.23
C VAL A 85 0.70 -7.93 -7.41
N ARG A 86 -0.12 -8.92 -7.06
CA ARG A 86 -1.58 -8.86 -7.03
C ARG A 86 -2.06 -8.51 -5.63
N ILE A 87 -2.87 -7.47 -5.53
CA ILE A 87 -3.45 -6.99 -4.27
C ILE A 87 -4.96 -7.11 -4.38
N THR A 88 -5.56 -7.97 -3.56
CA THR A 88 -7.00 -8.13 -3.46
C THR A 88 -7.54 -7.21 -2.36
N LEU A 89 -8.36 -6.25 -2.76
CA LEU A 89 -9.08 -5.32 -1.90
C LEU A 89 -10.50 -5.81 -1.68
N LYS A 90 -11.06 -5.55 -0.50
CA LYS A 90 -12.45 -5.84 -0.17
C LYS A 90 -13.16 -4.57 0.28
N ASN A 91 -14.34 -4.29 -0.29
CA ASN A 91 -15.20 -3.20 0.18
C ASN A 91 -15.97 -3.67 1.43
N MET A 92 -15.52 -3.21 2.58
CA MET A 92 -16.10 -3.43 3.90
C MET A 92 -17.18 -2.40 4.25
N GLY A 93 -17.37 -1.36 3.41
CA GLY A 93 -18.42 -0.38 3.61
C GLY A 93 -19.81 -0.96 3.34
N ASN A 94 -20.86 -0.31 3.84
CA ASN A 94 -22.24 -0.78 3.67
C ASN A 94 -22.90 -0.32 2.35
N ARG A 95 -22.14 0.29 1.44
CA ARG A 95 -22.57 0.75 0.12
C ARG A 95 -21.55 0.37 -0.95
N SER A 96 -22.03 0.25 -2.18
CA SER A 96 -21.18 0.16 -3.35
C SER A 96 -20.29 1.39 -3.47
N ALA A 97 -19.04 1.15 -3.83
CA ALA A 97 -18.07 2.18 -4.19
C ALA A 97 -17.96 2.27 -5.71
N TYR A 98 -17.79 3.47 -6.24
CA TYR A 98 -17.66 3.78 -7.66
C TYR A 98 -16.38 4.56 -7.91
N ARG A 99 -15.93 4.56 -9.18
CA ARG A 99 -14.65 5.18 -9.61
C ARG A 99 -13.47 4.68 -8.78
N VAL A 100 -13.51 3.41 -8.39
CA VAL A 100 -12.51 2.86 -7.49
C VAL A 100 -11.17 2.82 -8.23
N SER A 101 -10.14 3.40 -7.61
CA SER A 101 -8.77 3.33 -8.10
C SER A 101 -7.81 3.11 -6.94
N ALA A 102 -6.74 2.37 -7.19
CA ALA A 102 -5.68 2.12 -6.22
C ALA A 102 -4.38 2.74 -6.73
N GLU A 103 -3.61 3.35 -5.83
CA GLU A 103 -2.36 4.04 -6.12
C GLU A 103 -1.27 3.64 -5.13
N VAL A 104 -0.11 3.20 -5.63
CA VAL A 104 1.08 3.05 -4.81
C VAL A 104 1.73 4.43 -4.67
N LEU A 105 1.83 4.94 -3.44
CA LEU A 105 2.38 6.27 -3.15
C LEU A 105 3.92 6.27 -3.27
N ALA A 106 4.42 6.36 -4.50
CA ALA A 106 5.85 6.24 -4.81
C ALA A 106 6.73 7.28 -4.10
N GLU A 107 6.20 8.48 -3.83
CA GLU A 107 6.90 9.53 -3.08
C GLU A 107 7.20 9.11 -1.63
N LYS A 108 6.39 8.23 -1.03
CA LYS A 108 6.64 7.67 0.30
C LYS A 108 7.66 6.52 0.28
N LEU A 109 7.98 6.00 -0.90
CA LEU A 109 9.01 4.98 -1.12
C LEU A 109 10.36 5.59 -1.55
N LYS A 110 10.50 6.92 -1.55
CA LYS A 110 11.75 7.58 -1.92
C LYS A 110 12.90 7.11 -1.02
N GLY A 111 13.94 6.54 -1.62
CA GLY A 111 15.10 5.98 -0.92
C GLY A 111 14.94 4.53 -0.49
N ALA A 112 13.76 3.93 -0.65
CA ALA A 112 13.60 2.49 -0.50
C ALA A 112 14.11 1.76 -1.78
N PRO A 113 14.69 0.56 -1.65
CA PRO A 113 15.15 -0.21 -2.79
C PRO A 113 14.02 -0.93 -3.54
N VAL A 114 12.78 -0.88 -3.04
CA VAL A 114 11.59 -1.43 -3.71
C VAL A 114 10.87 -0.30 -4.43
N LYS A 115 10.77 -0.41 -5.75
CA LYS A 115 10.21 0.62 -6.64
C LYS A 115 9.00 0.09 -7.39
N VAL A 116 7.93 0.88 -7.48
CA VAL A 116 6.83 0.59 -8.40
C VAL A 116 7.22 0.99 -9.81
N VAL A 117 6.90 0.15 -10.80
CA VAL A 117 7.24 0.34 -12.21
C VAL A 117 5.97 0.57 -13.02
N GLY A 118 6.02 1.53 -13.94
CA GLY A 118 4.90 1.89 -14.80
C GLY A 118 3.86 2.77 -14.10
N ASN A 119 2.58 2.58 -14.43
CA ASN A 119 1.52 3.39 -13.86
C ASN A 119 1.25 2.98 -12.40
N ALA A 120 1.56 3.89 -11.48
CA ALA A 120 1.37 3.70 -10.04
C ALA A 120 -0.09 3.81 -9.62
N ARG A 121 -1.00 4.35 -10.45
CA ARG A 121 -2.44 4.46 -10.18
C ARG A 121 -3.28 3.71 -11.21
N LYS A 122 -4.16 2.82 -10.75
CA LYS A 122 -4.99 1.97 -11.63
C LYS A 122 -6.45 1.97 -11.19
N SER A 123 -7.37 2.15 -12.14
CA SER A 123 -8.82 1.97 -11.91
C SER A 123 -9.17 0.49 -11.82
N VAL A 124 -10.04 0.13 -10.89
CA VAL A 124 -10.34 -1.26 -10.53
C VAL A 124 -11.84 -1.44 -10.26
N GLY A 125 -12.41 -2.59 -10.62
CA GLY A 125 -13.82 -2.90 -10.43
C GLY A 125 -14.58 -2.99 -11.74
N ASP A 126 -15.91 -3.13 -11.64
CA ASP A 126 -16.75 -3.43 -12.80
C ASP A 126 -16.92 -2.21 -13.72
N TYR A 127 -16.59 -2.37 -15.00
CA TYR A 127 -16.78 -1.36 -16.05
C TYR A 127 -18.29 -1.11 -16.29
N PRO A 128 -18.74 0.11 -16.64
CA PRO A 128 -17.97 1.32 -16.95
C PRO A 128 -17.61 2.19 -15.75
N TYR A 129 -18.16 1.88 -14.58
CA TYR A 129 -18.11 2.79 -13.45
C TYR A 129 -17.00 2.48 -12.45
N TYR A 130 -16.24 1.41 -12.69
CA TYR A 130 -15.25 0.85 -11.77
C TYR A 130 -15.90 0.61 -10.39
N ALA A 131 -17.04 -0.09 -10.43
CA ALA A 131 -17.88 -0.31 -9.27
C ALA A 131 -17.37 -1.52 -8.46
N VAL A 132 -17.39 -1.40 -7.14
CA VAL A 132 -17.12 -2.49 -6.21
C VAL A 132 -18.25 -2.52 -5.18
N GLY A 133 -19.11 -3.52 -5.29
CA GLY A 133 -20.25 -3.69 -4.39
C GLY A 133 -19.84 -3.93 -2.93
N THR A 134 -20.79 -3.77 -2.01
CA THR A 134 -20.62 -4.16 -0.60
C THR A 134 -20.16 -5.61 -0.47
N ASP A 135 -19.18 -5.88 0.39
CA ASP A 135 -18.60 -7.20 0.66
C ASP A 135 -17.93 -7.86 -0.57
N ARG A 136 -17.77 -7.12 -1.68
CA ARG A 136 -17.10 -7.61 -2.89
C ARG A 136 -15.59 -7.40 -2.82
N GLU A 137 -14.90 -8.31 -3.50
CA GLU A 137 -13.45 -8.26 -3.69
C GLU A 137 -13.10 -7.78 -5.09
N VAL A 138 -11.99 -7.06 -5.21
CA VAL A 138 -11.40 -6.65 -6.48
C VAL A 138 -9.89 -6.81 -6.40
N THR A 139 -9.26 -7.24 -7.49
CA THR A 139 -7.80 -7.39 -7.55
C THR A 139 -7.17 -6.34 -8.46
N VAL A 140 -6.10 -5.71 -7.97
CA VAL A 140 -5.25 -4.80 -8.72
C VAL A 140 -3.85 -5.38 -8.80
N GLU A 141 -3.18 -5.18 -9.93
CA GLU A 141 -1.81 -5.68 -10.15
C GLU A 141 -0.84 -4.50 -10.27
N PHE A 142 0.30 -4.55 -9.60
CA PHE A 142 1.38 -3.59 -9.74
C PHE A 142 2.70 -4.31 -9.98
N ASP A 143 3.53 -3.73 -10.85
CA ASP A 143 4.87 -4.25 -11.07
C ASP A 143 5.83 -3.57 -10.09
N PHE A 144 6.60 -4.37 -9.37
CA PHE A 144 7.67 -3.90 -8.49
C PHE A 144 9.02 -4.35 -9.02
N PHE A 145 10.01 -3.48 -8.89
CA PHE A 145 11.42 -3.78 -9.12
C PHE A 145 12.20 -3.57 -7.83
N VAL A 146 13.08 -4.52 -7.51
CA VAL A 146 13.92 -4.45 -6.32
C VAL A 146 15.37 -4.20 -6.73
N GLU A 147 16.00 -3.19 -6.15
CA GLU A 147 17.41 -2.90 -6.41
C GLU A 147 18.33 -4.05 -5.98
N ARG A 148 19.42 -4.27 -6.74
CA ARG A 148 20.40 -5.35 -6.52
C ARG A 148 20.90 -5.46 -5.07
N ASN A 149 21.15 -4.31 -4.44
CA ASN A 149 21.73 -4.23 -3.09
C ASN A 149 20.67 -4.01 -2.00
N ALA A 150 19.41 -4.33 -2.28
CA ALA A 150 18.33 -4.19 -1.33
C ALA A 150 18.61 -4.97 -0.04
N THR A 151 18.45 -4.31 1.11
CA THR A 151 18.61 -4.97 2.40
C THR A 151 17.46 -5.98 2.58
N PRO A 152 17.75 -7.24 2.96
CA PRO A 152 16.72 -8.24 3.18
C PRO A 152 15.86 -7.88 4.39
N THR A 153 14.60 -7.50 4.14
CA THR A 153 13.63 -7.14 5.18
C THR A 153 12.23 -7.09 4.57
N VAL A 154 11.22 -6.81 5.40
CA VAL A 154 9.87 -6.47 4.92
C VAL A 154 9.80 -4.97 4.72
N TYR A 155 9.51 -4.56 3.48
CA TYR A 155 9.24 -3.17 3.13
C TYR A 155 7.73 -2.93 3.19
N GLU A 156 7.33 -1.90 3.92
CA GLU A 156 5.94 -1.49 4.04
C GLU A 156 5.57 -0.59 2.85
N ILE A 157 4.59 -1.02 2.07
CA ILE A 157 4.17 -0.36 0.84
C ILE A 157 2.84 0.38 1.08
N PRO A 158 2.81 1.71 0.96
CA PRO A 158 1.59 2.50 1.09
C PRO A 158 0.74 2.42 -0.19
N LEU A 159 -0.50 1.98 -0.04
CA LEU A 159 -1.52 1.91 -1.08
C LEU A 159 -2.68 2.85 -0.76
N CYS A 160 -2.81 3.93 -1.52
CA CYS A 160 -3.96 4.82 -1.43
C CYS A 160 -5.10 4.28 -2.30
N VAL A 161 -6.27 4.03 -1.72
CA VAL A 161 -7.48 3.67 -2.46
C VAL A 161 -8.39 4.88 -2.54
N TYR A 162 -8.86 5.23 -3.73
CA TYR A 162 -9.80 6.33 -3.97
C TYR A 162 -11.15 5.78 -4.42
N TRP A 163 -12.24 6.37 -3.96
CA TRP A 163 -13.60 6.03 -4.41
C TRP A 163 -14.60 7.18 -4.20
N THR A 164 -15.79 7.00 -4.74
CA THR A 164 -17.00 7.76 -4.37
C THR A 164 -18.14 6.79 -4.07
N ASN A 165 -19.10 7.18 -3.25
CA ASN A 165 -20.32 6.40 -3.03
C ASN A 165 -21.50 6.90 -3.88
N ASP A 166 -21.27 7.97 -4.65
CA ASP A 166 -22.22 8.51 -5.58
C ASP A 166 -21.88 8.02 -6.99
N PHE A 167 -22.82 7.30 -7.58
CA PHE A 167 -22.71 6.76 -8.93
C PHE A 167 -22.65 7.87 -9.99
N GLU A 168 -23.32 8.99 -9.73
CA GLU A 168 -23.40 10.14 -10.65
C GLU A 168 -22.12 10.99 -10.62
N SER A 169 -21.32 10.87 -9.56
CA SER A 169 -20.06 11.60 -9.45
C SER A 169 -19.05 11.13 -10.49
N GLU A 170 -18.45 12.10 -11.17
CA GLU A 170 -17.44 11.86 -12.20
C GLU A 170 -16.06 11.58 -11.61
N THR A 171 -15.85 11.92 -10.32
CA THR A 171 -14.54 11.84 -9.65
C THR A 171 -14.62 11.08 -8.34
N ALA A 172 -13.49 10.54 -7.90
CA ALA A 172 -13.38 9.97 -6.56
C ALA A 172 -13.27 11.11 -5.52
N GLU A 173 -14.05 11.00 -4.45
CA GLU A 173 -14.17 12.05 -3.41
C GLU A 173 -13.57 11.61 -2.06
N ARG A 174 -13.31 10.32 -1.92
CA ARG A 174 -12.80 9.69 -0.71
C ARG A 174 -11.50 8.98 -1.01
N SER A 175 -10.66 8.90 0.02
CA SER A 175 -9.46 8.08 -0.02
C SER A 175 -9.11 7.51 1.35
N ASP A 176 -8.38 6.40 1.34
CA ASP A 176 -7.77 5.80 2.52
C ASP A 176 -6.42 5.19 2.16
N ILE A 177 -5.47 5.23 3.09
CA ILE A 177 -4.12 4.69 2.89
C ILE A 177 -4.02 3.39 3.68
N LEU A 178 -3.89 2.31 2.93
CA LEU A 178 -3.65 0.97 3.42
C LEU A 178 -2.16 0.65 3.30
N TYR A 179 -1.69 -0.29 4.12
CA TYR A 179 -0.30 -0.74 4.09
C TYR A 179 -0.23 -2.24 3.93
N PHE A 180 0.73 -2.71 3.14
CA PHE A 180 1.05 -4.12 3.04
C PHE A 180 2.56 -4.32 3.00
N GLY A 181 3.01 -5.46 3.52
CA GLY A 181 4.43 -5.81 3.54
C GLY A 181 4.84 -6.61 2.31
N LEU A 182 5.93 -6.19 1.66
CA LEU A 182 6.67 -7.00 0.69
C LEU A 182 8.02 -7.39 1.28
N ARG A 183 8.25 -8.70 1.45
CA ARG A 183 9.51 -9.24 1.91
C ARG A 183 10.50 -9.27 0.76
N VAL A 184 11.57 -8.51 0.86
CA VAL A 184 12.74 -8.69 -0.02
C VAL A 184 13.61 -9.77 0.58
N SER A 185 13.83 -10.83 -0.18
CA SER A 185 14.75 -11.88 0.20
C SER A 185 16.20 -11.43 0.01
N GLY A 186 17.11 -11.92 0.86
CA GLY A 186 18.56 -11.78 0.65
C GLY A 186 19.11 -12.78 -0.35
N VAL A 187 18.23 -13.32 -1.17
CA VAL A 187 18.50 -14.36 -2.13
C VAL A 187 18.38 -13.71 -3.50
N ALA A 188 19.51 -13.51 -4.17
CA ALA A 188 19.56 -13.15 -5.58
C ALA A 188 18.62 -14.06 -6.39
N ALA A 189 18.10 -13.54 -7.50
CA ALA A 189 17.12 -14.22 -8.34
C ALA A 189 17.51 -15.70 -8.59
N GLN A 190 16.51 -16.57 -8.76
CA GLN A 190 16.78 -18.00 -8.96
C GLN A 190 17.76 -18.23 -10.11
N SER A 191 17.64 -17.48 -11.21
CA SER A 191 18.61 -17.51 -12.30
C SER A 191 19.03 -16.08 -12.61
N GLU A 192 20.33 -15.78 -12.53
CA GLU A 192 20.89 -14.48 -12.87
C GLU A 192 22.28 -14.67 -13.45
N ILE A 193 22.58 -14.00 -14.57
CA ILE A 193 23.88 -14.02 -15.22
C ILE A 193 24.53 -12.64 -15.07
N ASP A 194 25.78 -12.63 -14.67
CA ASP A 194 26.63 -11.45 -14.66
C ASP A 194 27.73 -11.56 -15.72
N ILE A 195 28.11 -10.43 -16.31
CA ILE A 195 29.22 -10.36 -17.27
C ILE A 195 30.47 -9.94 -16.51
N LEU A 196 31.44 -10.84 -16.43
CA LEU A 196 32.69 -10.62 -15.70
C LEU A 196 33.71 -9.88 -16.56
N ASN A 197 33.80 -10.24 -17.83
CA ASN A 197 34.80 -9.67 -18.74
C ASN A 197 34.35 -9.79 -20.21
N VAL A 198 34.82 -8.85 -21.04
CA VAL A 198 34.67 -8.88 -22.50
C VAL A 198 36.02 -8.56 -23.12
N SER A 199 36.47 -9.40 -24.05
CA SER A 199 37.75 -9.21 -24.76
C SER A 199 37.63 -9.54 -26.24
N THR A 200 38.48 -8.93 -27.05
CA THR A 200 38.59 -9.16 -28.50
C THR A 200 39.97 -9.68 -28.88
N ASP A 201 40.03 -10.60 -29.84
CA ASP A 201 41.26 -11.11 -30.45
C ASP A 201 41.15 -11.08 -31.99
N PRO A 202 41.88 -10.21 -32.70
CA PRO A 202 42.83 -9.22 -32.17
C PRO A 202 42.14 -8.11 -31.37
N GLU A 203 42.88 -7.45 -30.47
CA GLU A 203 42.38 -6.36 -29.62
C GLU A 203 41.74 -5.24 -30.45
N VAL A 204 42.34 -4.94 -31.61
CA VAL A 204 41.85 -3.98 -32.59
C VAL A 204 41.42 -4.71 -33.85
N LEU A 205 40.14 -4.60 -34.20
CA LEU A 205 39.59 -5.13 -35.44
C LEU A 205 39.68 -4.08 -36.54
N VAL A 206 40.30 -4.45 -37.66
CA VAL A 206 40.48 -3.57 -38.83
C VAL A 206 39.47 -3.90 -39.93
N PRO A 207 39.08 -2.94 -40.79
CA PRO A 207 38.21 -3.20 -41.94
C PRO A 207 38.73 -4.35 -42.81
N GLY A 208 37.84 -5.28 -43.19
CA GLY A 208 38.20 -6.51 -43.92
C GLY A 208 38.91 -7.57 -43.07
N GLY A 209 39.21 -7.28 -41.81
CA GLY A 209 39.78 -8.21 -40.86
C GLY A 209 38.73 -9.12 -40.23
N THR A 210 39.22 -10.10 -39.47
CA THR A 210 38.40 -11.04 -38.71
C THR A 210 38.85 -11.02 -37.26
N GLY A 211 37.95 -11.39 -36.36
CA GLY A 211 38.30 -11.53 -34.95
C GLY A 211 37.29 -12.30 -34.14
N ARG A 212 37.65 -12.53 -32.88
CA ARG A 212 36.89 -13.27 -31.90
C ARG A 212 36.53 -12.35 -30.73
N ILE A 213 35.25 -12.29 -30.38
CA ILE A 213 34.77 -11.67 -29.15
C ILE A 213 34.58 -12.80 -28.13
N THR A 214 35.19 -12.66 -26.97
CA THR A 214 35.08 -13.59 -25.84
C THR A 214 34.38 -12.86 -24.70
N VAL A 215 33.26 -13.42 -24.22
CA VAL A 215 32.50 -12.90 -23.07
C VAL A 215 32.59 -13.92 -21.94
N GLU A 216 33.22 -13.55 -20.83
CA GLU A 216 33.23 -14.33 -19.59
C GLU A 216 32.00 -13.95 -18.76
N MET A 217 31.22 -14.96 -18.40
CA MET A 217 29.98 -14.80 -17.64
C MET A 217 29.98 -15.70 -16.41
N GLN A 218 29.16 -15.36 -15.43
CA GLN A 218 28.93 -16.19 -14.24
C GLN A 218 27.45 -16.29 -13.91
N ASN A 219 26.98 -17.48 -13.55
CA ASN A 219 25.67 -17.62 -12.92
C ASN A 219 25.76 -17.14 -11.47
N VAL A 220 25.29 -15.93 -11.21
CA VAL A 220 25.21 -15.34 -9.86
C VAL A 220 23.89 -15.65 -9.16
N GLY A 221 22.95 -16.31 -9.86
CA GLY A 221 21.71 -16.82 -9.30
C GLY A 221 21.90 -18.05 -8.40
N LYS A 222 20.84 -18.45 -7.68
CA LYS A 222 20.88 -19.60 -6.74
C LYS A 222 20.44 -20.94 -7.32
N ALA A 223 19.82 -20.93 -8.49
CA ALA A 223 19.36 -22.11 -9.20
C ALA A 223 20.30 -22.45 -10.35
N ARG A 224 20.30 -23.73 -10.69
CA ARG A 224 20.98 -24.23 -11.88
C ARG A 224 20.20 -23.79 -13.12
N ILE A 225 20.88 -23.14 -14.05
CA ILE A 225 20.30 -22.77 -15.34
C ILE A 225 20.37 -23.98 -16.26
N ARG A 226 19.21 -24.54 -16.60
CA ARG A 226 19.14 -25.74 -17.45
C ARG A 226 19.56 -25.46 -18.88
N THR A 227 19.12 -24.32 -19.41
CA THR A 227 19.42 -23.87 -20.76
C THR A 227 19.61 -22.36 -20.74
N LEU A 228 20.71 -21.90 -21.32
CA LEU A 228 20.97 -20.49 -21.59
C LEU A 228 21.33 -20.36 -23.06
N ASN A 229 20.83 -19.31 -23.69
CA ASN A 229 21.16 -18.97 -25.06
C ASN A 229 21.71 -17.55 -25.08
N ALA A 230 22.95 -17.39 -25.53
CA ALA A 230 23.62 -16.10 -25.60
C ALA A 230 23.69 -15.67 -27.06
N VAL A 231 23.05 -14.56 -27.40
CA VAL A 231 23.01 -14.04 -28.78
C VAL A 231 23.68 -12.68 -28.85
N LEU A 232 24.73 -12.56 -29.66
CA LEU A 232 25.38 -11.30 -29.95
C LEU A 232 24.71 -10.62 -31.16
N ARG A 233 24.13 -9.44 -30.94
CA ARG A 233 23.43 -8.68 -31.98
C ARG A 233 24.40 -7.71 -32.67
N THR A 234 24.56 -7.86 -33.98
CA THR A 234 25.40 -6.96 -34.81
C THR A 234 24.60 -6.04 -35.71
N GLU A 235 23.28 -5.92 -35.49
CA GLU A 235 22.39 -5.06 -36.27
C GLU A 235 22.90 -3.62 -36.27
N ARG A 236 23.02 -3.01 -37.47
CA ARG A 236 23.51 -1.63 -37.66
C ARG A 236 24.99 -1.41 -37.27
N THR A 237 25.78 -2.48 -37.20
CA THR A 237 27.23 -2.42 -37.03
C THR A 237 27.94 -3.02 -38.26
N PRO A 238 29.21 -2.70 -38.51
CA PRO A 238 29.95 -3.25 -39.64
C PRO A 238 30.46 -4.68 -39.38
N PHE A 239 29.84 -5.42 -38.45
CA PHE A 239 30.27 -6.77 -38.08
C PHE A 239 29.34 -7.82 -38.65
N THR A 240 29.92 -8.79 -39.35
CA THR A 240 29.21 -9.93 -39.92
C THR A 240 29.63 -11.23 -39.24
N PRO A 241 28.73 -12.21 -39.07
CA PRO A 241 29.08 -13.51 -38.52
C PRO A 241 29.99 -14.29 -39.47
N LEU A 242 31.05 -14.92 -38.96
CA LEU A 242 32.03 -15.62 -39.81
C LEU A 242 31.72 -17.11 -40.02
N ASN A 243 31.13 -17.79 -39.03
CA ASN A 243 30.96 -19.25 -39.04
C ASN A 243 29.52 -19.74 -38.74
N GLY A 244 28.50 -18.89 -38.94
CA GLY A 244 27.11 -19.22 -38.64
C GLY A 244 26.44 -18.14 -37.79
N ASP A 245 25.42 -18.51 -37.02
CA ASP A 245 24.71 -17.58 -36.16
C ASP A 245 25.59 -17.13 -34.98
N LEU A 246 25.44 -15.87 -34.56
CA LEU A 246 26.13 -15.30 -33.38
C LEU A 246 25.43 -15.76 -32.09
N GLU A 247 25.28 -17.06 -31.94
CA GLU A 247 24.46 -17.72 -30.94
C GLU A 247 25.25 -18.86 -30.28
N VAL A 248 25.31 -18.85 -28.95
CA VAL A 248 25.99 -19.88 -28.16
C VAL A 248 25.03 -20.45 -27.11
N HIS A 249 24.89 -21.78 -27.13
CA HIS A 249 24.04 -22.50 -26.20
C HIS A 249 24.84 -23.11 -25.05
N PHE A 250 24.37 -22.87 -23.82
CA PHE A 250 24.88 -23.50 -22.61
C PHE A 250 23.81 -24.34 -21.95
N ARG A 251 24.24 -25.37 -21.23
CA ARG A 251 23.36 -26.27 -20.48
C ARG A 251 23.90 -26.51 -19.09
N GLU A 252 22.98 -26.69 -18.15
CA GLU A 252 23.25 -27.13 -16.77
C GLU A 252 24.28 -26.26 -16.01
N ILE A 253 24.20 -24.93 -16.12
CA ILE A 253 25.12 -24.00 -15.44
C ILE A 253 24.77 -23.91 -13.94
N ALA A 254 25.64 -24.41 -13.09
CA ALA A 254 25.46 -24.37 -11.64
C ALA A 254 25.55 -22.94 -11.07
N PRO A 255 24.96 -22.68 -9.89
CA PRO A 255 25.21 -21.46 -9.13
C PRO A 255 26.71 -21.24 -8.90
N GLY A 256 27.19 -20.03 -9.21
CA GLY A 256 28.60 -19.64 -9.11
C GLY A 256 29.49 -20.14 -10.26
N GLU A 257 28.98 -20.96 -11.18
CA GLU A 257 29.75 -21.46 -12.31
C GLU A 257 30.05 -20.34 -13.32
N ARG A 258 31.31 -20.30 -13.76
CA ARG A 258 31.78 -19.39 -14.81
C ARG A 258 31.81 -20.12 -16.14
N PHE A 259 31.42 -19.43 -17.20
CA PHE A 259 31.35 -19.98 -18.54
C PHE A 259 31.65 -18.88 -19.57
N ILE A 260 32.03 -19.29 -20.78
CA ILE A 260 32.57 -18.38 -21.79
C ILE A 260 31.76 -18.53 -23.08
N ALA A 261 31.29 -17.41 -23.64
CA ALA A 261 30.75 -17.36 -24.99
C ALA A 261 31.78 -16.77 -25.95
N GLU A 262 32.00 -17.46 -27.07
CA GLU A 262 32.92 -17.04 -28.12
C GLU A 262 32.17 -16.78 -29.42
N PHE A 263 32.32 -15.57 -29.96
CA PHE A 263 31.67 -15.14 -31.20
C PHE A 263 32.73 -14.79 -32.24
N HIS A 264 32.61 -15.37 -33.43
CA HIS A 264 33.53 -15.14 -34.55
C HIS A 264 32.90 -14.16 -35.54
N ILE A 265 33.56 -13.03 -35.76
CA ILE A 265 33.07 -11.93 -36.58
C ILE A 265 34.08 -11.52 -37.65
N ALA A 266 33.57 -10.98 -38.76
CA ALA A 266 34.33 -10.26 -39.76
C ALA A 266 33.92 -8.77 -39.76
N VAL A 267 34.87 -7.89 -40.07
CA VAL A 267 34.61 -6.46 -40.24
C VAL A 267 34.41 -6.16 -41.71
N GLU A 268 33.33 -5.47 -42.06
CA GLU A 268 33.09 -5.04 -43.43
C GLU A 268 34.22 -4.14 -43.95
N HIS A 269 34.62 -4.32 -45.22
CA HIS A 269 35.68 -3.53 -45.86
C HIS A 269 35.38 -2.02 -45.91
N HIS A 270 34.11 -1.63 -45.83
CA HIS A 270 33.67 -0.24 -45.88
C HIS A 270 33.37 0.33 -44.49
N ALA A 271 33.76 -0.38 -43.42
CA ALA A 271 33.68 0.14 -42.07
C ALA A 271 34.45 1.47 -42.01
N SER A 272 33.77 2.52 -41.57
CA SER A 272 34.26 3.90 -41.64
C SER A 272 35.64 4.04 -41.00
N GLU A 273 36.68 4.37 -41.78
CA GLU A 273 38.04 4.67 -41.30
C GLU A 273 38.15 6.07 -40.65
N VAL A 274 37.03 6.76 -40.43
CA VAL A 274 36.99 8.22 -40.20
C VAL A 274 37.40 8.62 -38.76
N ALA A 275 37.73 7.68 -37.88
CA ALA A 275 38.33 8.00 -36.59
C ALA A 275 39.34 6.93 -36.17
N ASP A 276 40.43 7.38 -35.53
CA ASP A 276 41.56 6.57 -35.06
C ASP A 276 41.15 5.38 -34.17
N ARG A 277 39.93 5.41 -33.58
CA ARG A 277 39.21 4.29 -32.95
C ARG A 277 37.70 4.56 -33.00
N ILE A 278 36.90 3.61 -33.50
CA ILE A 278 35.44 3.64 -33.39
C ILE A 278 35.02 2.51 -32.45
N TYR A 279 34.20 2.84 -31.46
CA TYR A 279 33.60 1.88 -30.54
C TYR A 279 32.16 1.60 -30.99
N TYR A 280 31.79 0.33 -31.04
CA TYR A 280 30.43 -0.11 -31.32
C TYR A 280 29.86 -0.81 -30.09
N GLU A 281 28.63 -0.47 -29.72
CA GLU A 281 27.88 -1.19 -28.71
C GLU A 281 27.24 -2.42 -29.34
N LEU A 282 27.57 -3.61 -28.84
CA LEU A 282 27.00 -4.87 -29.29
C LEU A 282 26.13 -5.46 -28.17
N PRO A 283 24.79 -5.45 -28.32
CA PRO A 283 23.92 -6.06 -27.33
C PRO A 283 24.15 -7.57 -27.24
N LEU A 284 24.35 -8.06 -26.02
CA LEU A 284 24.27 -9.48 -25.68
C LEU A 284 22.93 -9.73 -25.01
N VAL A 285 22.13 -10.63 -25.57
CA VAL A 285 20.76 -10.96 -25.12
C VAL A 285 20.64 -12.44 -24.81
#